data_AF-A0A819M9L0-F1
#
_entry.id   AF-A0A819M9L0-F1
#
_cell.length_a   1.000
_cell.length_b   1.000
_cell.length_c   1.000
_cell.angle_alpha   90.00
_cell.angle_beta   90.00
_cell.angle_gamma   90.00
#
_symmetry.space_group_name_H-M   'P 1'
#
loop_
_entity.id
_entity.type
_entity.pdbx_description
1 polymer ?
#
loop_
_entity_poly.entity_id
_entity_poly.type
_entity_poly.pdbx_seq_one_letter_code
_entity_poly.pdbx_strand_id
1 'polypeptide(L)' 'MDLKVVEQHLGETGTIFAIDAVRAKNISAFSTFPEEQEIVLMPGTRVSAKCQLLKFIDRYILVSLEEDTSQ' A
#
# COMPACT_ATOMS: atom_id res chain seq x y z
N MET A 1 2.15 -9.20 7.91
CA MET A 1 1.83 -8.74 6.54
C MET A 1 2.07 -9.93 5.62
N ASP A 2 1.04 -10.43 4.95
CA ASP A 2 1.18 -11.53 3.99
C ASP A 2 1.55 -10.93 2.64
N LEU A 3 2.73 -11.29 2.10
CA LEU A 3 3.23 -10.76 0.83
C LEU A 3 2.53 -11.38 -0.38
N LYS A 4 1.75 -12.45 -0.21
CA LYS A 4 1.06 -13.14 -1.30
C LYS A 4 0.21 -12.22 -2.16
N VAL A 5 -0.38 -11.18 -1.55
CA VAL A 5 -1.26 -10.22 -2.24
C VAL A 5 -0.48 -9.32 -3.22
N VAL A 6 0.81 -9.06 -2.96
CA VAL A 6 1.66 -8.22 -3.80
C VAL A 6 2.73 -9.01 -4.54
N GLU A 7 2.81 -10.32 -4.35
CA GLU A 7 3.90 -11.18 -4.84
C GLU A 7 4.09 -11.08 -6.36
N GLN A 8 2.99 -11.01 -7.12
CA GLN A 8 3.02 -10.84 -8.58
C GLN A 8 3.59 -9.49 -9.03
N HIS A 9 3.65 -8.51 -8.12
CA HIS A 9 4.14 -7.16 -8.36
C HIS A 9 5.56 -6.94 -7.77
N LEU A 10 6.09 -7.92 -7.03
CA LEU A 10 7.43 -7.84 -6.46
C LEU A 10 8.48 -8.21 -7.52
N GLY A 11 9.35 -7.25 -7.86
CA GLY A 11 10.56 -7.49 -8.64
C GLY A 11 11.72 -8.01 -7.77
N GLU A 12 12.91 -8.19 -8.35
CA GLU A 12 14.10 -8.65 -7.61
C GLU A 12 14.53 -7.71 -6.47
N THR A 13 14.18 -6.43 -6.60
CA THR A 13 14.33 -5.36 -5.59
C THR A 13 13.16 -4.39 -5.71
N GLY A 14 12.87 -3.62 -4.67
CA GLY A 14 11.82 -2.60 -4.76
C GLY A 14 11.42 -1.93 -3.46
N THR A 15 10.35 -1.16 -3.54
CA THR A 15 9.77 -0.43 -2.41
C THR A 15 8.38 -0.96 -2.13
N ILE A 16 8.13 -1.40 -0.90
CA ILE A 16 6.83 -1.80 -0.40
C ILE A 16 6.27 -0.64 0.41
N PHE A 17 5.02 -0.26 0.12
CA PHE A 17 4.31 0.75 0.89
C PHE A 17 3.28 0.07 1.80
N ALA A 18 3.40 0.30 3.11
CA ALA A 18 2.35 -0.04 4.06
C ALA A 18 1.62 1.27 4.40
N ILE A 19 0.39 1.42 3.90
CA ILE A 19 -0.37 2.66 3.99
C ILE A 19 -1.56 2.45 4.92
N ASP A 20 -1.62 3.22 6.01
CA ASP A 20 -2.82 3.31 6.84
C ASP A 20 -3.82 4.27 6.16
N ALA A 21 -4.68 3.69 5.32
CA ALA A 21 -5.69 4.42 4.56
C ALA A 21 -7.01 4.55 5.33
N VAL A 22 -7.63 5.73 5.28
CA VAL A 22 -8.87 6.07 6.00
C VAL A 22 -10.03 6.31 5.03
N ARG A 23 -9.79 6.98 3.90
CA ARG A 23 -10.83 7.39 2.94
C ARG A 23 -10.77 6.65 1.61
N ALA A 24 -9.94 5.61 1.52
CA ALA A 24 -9.83 4.75 0.35
C ALA A 24 -11.20 4.17 -0.06
N LYS A 25 -11.39 3.96 -1.36
CA LYS A 25 -12.58 3.34 -1.92
C LYS A 25 -12.33 1.87 -2.13
N ASN A 26 -13.11 1.02 -1.47
CA ASN A 26 -13.13 -0.40 -1.79
C ASN A 26 -13.77 -0.57 -3.17
N ILE A 27 -13.03 -1.18 -4.09
CA ILE A 27 -13.49 -1.45 -5.46
C ILE A 27 -13.60 -2.94 -5.77
N SER A 28 -13.51 -3.81 -4.75
CA SER A 28 -13.53 -5.28 -4.91
C SER A 28 -14.75 -5.75 -5.70
N ALA A 29 -15.92 -5.12 -5.51
CA ALA A 29 -17.15 -5.46 -6.24
C ALA A 29 -17.13 -5.08 -7.73
N PHE A 30 -16.17 -4.27 -8.16
CA PHE A 30 -16.02 -3.76 -9.52
C PHE A 30 -14.73 -4.24 -10.21
N SER A 31 -13.84 -4.92 -9.48
CA SER A 31 -12.59 -5.45 -10.01
C SER A 31 -12.81 -6.76 -10.77
N THR A 32 -11.96 -7.01 -11.78
CA THR A 32 -11.86 -8.30 -12.45
C THR A 32 -11.41 -9.41 -11.50
N PHE A 33 -10.70 -9.06 -10.42
CA PHE A 33 -10.17 -9.98 -9.40
C PHE A 33 -10.63 -9.56 -7.98
N PRO A 34 -11.90 -9.83 -7.62
CA PRO A 34 -12.47 -9.40 -6.32
C PRO A 34 -11.74 -9.92 -5.08
N GLU A 35 -11.07 -11.07 -5.19
CA GLU A 35 -10.27 -11.71 -4.14
C GLU A 35 -9.04 -10.92 -3.73
N GLU A 36 -8.55 -10.00 -4.58
CA GLU A 36 -7.44 -9.10 -4.25
C GLU A 36 -7.84 -8.04 -3.22
N GLN A 37 -9.15 -7.83 -3.03
CA GLN A 37 -9.71 -6.87 -2.09
C GLN A 37 -9.19 -5.45 -2.32
N GLU A 38 -9.05 -5.08 -3.59
CA GLU A 38 -8.43 -3.82 -4.00
C GLU A 38 -9.16 -2.60 -3.43
N ILE A 39 -8.35 -1.65 -2.96
CA ILE A 39 -8.78 -0.32 -2.53
C ILE A 39 -8.05 0.74 -3.35
N VAL A 40 -8.73 1.85 -3.63
CA VAL A 40 -8.17 2.97 -4.38
C VAL A 40 -8.10 4.22 -3.51
N LEU A 41 -6.92 4.82 -3.44
CA LEU A 41 -6.73 6.18 -2.94
C LEU A 41 -7.10 7.16 -4.06
N MET A 42 -7.93 8.16 -3.73
CA MET A 42 -8.37 9.13 -4.72
C MET A 42 -7.25 10.11 -5.06
N PRO A 43 -7.21 10.67 -6.28
CA PRO A 43 -6.29 11.75 -6.60
C PRO A 43 -6.42 12.90 -5.60
N GLY A 44 -5.27 13.39 -5.10
CA GLY A 44 -5.22 14.42 -4.07
C GLY A 44 -5.25 13.90 -2.63
N THR A 45 -5.37 12.58 -2.40
CA THR A 45 -5.11 11.99 -1.08
C THR A 45 -3.69 12.33 -0.64
N ARG A 46 -3.57 12.89 0.56
CA ARG A 46 -2.29 13.25 1.17
C ARG A 46 -1.86 12.14 2.12
N VAL A 47 -0.58 11.81 2.07
CA VAL A 47 0.02 10.81 2.95
C VAL A 47 1.31 11.35 3.54
N SER A 48 1.59 10.99 4.78
CA SER A 48 2.81 11.34 5.49
C SER A 48 3.55 10.06 5.92
N ALA A 49 4.88 10.14 6.00
CA ALA A 49 5.70 8.99 6.39
C ALA A 49 5.71 8.85 7.92
N LYS A 50 5.34 7.67 8.43
CA LYS A 50 5.28 7.39 9.87
C LYS A 50 6.64 7.16 10.51
N CYS A 51 7.61 6.62 9.76
CA CYS A 51 8.87 6.11 10.32
C CYS A 51 10.01 6.11 9.30
N GLN A 52 11.22 5.85 9.81
CA GLN A 52 12.42 5.66 9.00
C GLN A 52 12.32 4.40 8.13
N LEU A 53 12.89 4.46 6.93
CA LEU A 53 12.92 3.37 5.95
C LEU A 53 13.47 2.08 6.59
N LEU A 54 12.72 0.98 6.49
CA LEU A 54 13.16 -0.32 6.99
C LEU A 54 13.65 -1.18 5.82
N LYS A 55 14.87 -1.69 5.93
CA LYS A 55 15.32 -2.78 5.04
C LYS A 55 14.54 -4.03 5.40
N PHE A 56 13.88 -4.61 4.41
CA PHE A 56 13.03 -5.78 4.56
C PHE A 56 13.50 -6.86 3.58
N ILE A 57 13.83 -8.04 4.09
CA ILE A 57 14.32 -9.19 3.30
C ILE A 57 15.48 -8.80 2.36
N ASP A 58 16.45 -8.02 2.86
CA ASP A 58 17.70 -7.55 2.22
C ASP A 58 17.60 -6.89 0.81
N ARG A 59 16.42 -6.85 0.20
CA ARG A 59 16.17 -6.44 -1.19
C ARG A 59 15.00 -5.48 -1.33
N TYR A 60 14.14 -5.41 -0.31
CA TYR A 60 13.00 -4.49 -0.28
C TYR A 60 13.21 -3.39 0.74
N ILE A 61 12.68 -2.22 0.43
CA ILE A 61 12.56 -1.11 1.35
C ILE A 61 11.09 -1.01 1.73
N LEU A 62 10.77 -1.09 3.02
CA LEU A 62 9.44 -0.86 3.53
C LEU A 62 9.29 0.61 3.95
N VAL A 63 8.28 1.28 3.39
CA VAL A 63 7.86 2.64 3.73
C VAL A 63 6.49 2.56 4.39
N SER A 64 6.41 2.98 5.65
CA SER A 64 5.14 3.12 6.34
C SER A 64 4.60 4.54 6.15
N LEU A 65 3.37 4.62 5.64
CA LEU A 65 2.66 5.86 5.36
C LEU A 65 1.34 5.89 6.13
N GLU A 66 0.85 7.08 6.45
CA GLU A 66 -0.52 7.30 6.92
C GLU A 66 -1.22 8.35 6.07
N GLU A 67 -2.52 8.16 5.86
CA GLU A 67 -3.36 9.18 5.22
C GLU A 67 -3.58 10.37 6.16
N ASP A 68 -3.28 11.58 5.67
CA ASP A 68 -3.55 12.81 6.42
C ASP A 68 -5.06 13.08 6.44
N THR A 69 -5.66 13.01 7.64
CA THR A 69 -7.10 13.22 7.81
C THR A 69 -7.48 14.70 8.02
N SER A 70 -6.50 15.58 8.16
CA SER A 70 -6.65 17.02 8.37
C SER A 70 -7.20 17.69 7.10
N GLN A 71 -8.53 17.78 7.00
CA GLN A 71 -9.23 18.62 6.02
C GLN A 71 -10.28 19.47 6.72
#